data_AF-A0A843J518-F1
#
_entry.id   AF-A0A843J518-F1
#
_cell.length_a   1.000
_cell.length_b   1.000
_cell.length_c   1.000
_cell.angle_alpha   90.00
_cell.angle_beta   90.00
_cell.angle_gamma   90.00
#
_symmetry.space_group_name_H-M   'P 1'
#
loop_
_entity.id
_entity.type
_entity.pdbx_description
1 polymer ?
#
loop_
_entity_poly.entity_id
_entity_poly.type
_entity_poly.pdbx_seq_one_letter_code
_entity_poly.pdbx_strand_id
1 'polypeptide(L)'
;MTHNDDMRMLMSKALVELDRSFGRYDSGRVISGNKVPSYKDVIDREDPLRLTQRVLVNPVMEYLGYASMFSGDVFCGKVPGISLATVSMNSVLSSASSRVFSAMNADHAPMGIATDGFRWALAVRRGCVNRICAMSDLRPYYIEILDRDRFREAYVEDDKALSEFLQIFTKSR
;
A
#
# COMPACT_ATOMS: atom_id res chain seq x y z
N MET A 1 2.45 17.70 -15.16
CA MET A 1 2.52 16.32 -14.68
C MET A 1 1.17 15.97 -14.11
N THR A 2 0.59 14.85 -14.52
CA THR A 2 -0.71 14.40 -14.01
C THR A 2 -0.51 13.69 -12.66
N HIS A 3 -1.54 13.61 -11.81
CA HIS A 3 -1.46 12.88 -10.54
C HIS A 3 -1.11 11.39 -10.73
N ASN A 4 -1.34 10.84 -11.92
CA ASN A 4 -0.98 9.46 -12.27
C ASN A 4 0.53 9.32 -12.53
N ASP A 5 1.15 10.32 -13.17
CA ASP A 5 2.61 10.34 -13.40
C ASP A 5 3.38 10.42 -12.07
N ASP A 6 2.89 11.23 -11.14
CA ASP A 6 3.46 11.35 -9.80
C ASP A 6 3.41 10.03 -9.03
N MET A 7 2.27 9.32 -9.10
CA MET A 7 2.12 7.99 -8.51
C MET A 7 3.07 6.98 -9.14
N ARG A 8 3.22 6.97 -10.47
CA ARG A 8 4.17 6.08 -11.16
C ARG A 8 5.61 6.36 -10.76
N MET A 9 5.99 7.63 -10.62
CA MET A 9 7.32 8.01 -10.13
C MET A 9 7.56 7.52 -8.69
N LEU A 10 6.53 7.57 -7.83
CA LEU A 10 6.60 6.99 -6.48
C LEU A 10 6.78 5.47 -6.53
N MET A 11 6.06 4.78 -7.40
CA MET A 11 6.21 3.34 -7.62
C MET A 11 7.60 2.97 -8.17
N SER A 12 8.18 3.79 -9.04
CA SER A 12 9.57 3.60 -9.52
C SER A 12 10.58 3.71 -8.38
N LYS A 13 10.41 4.67 -7.47
CA LYS A 13 11.26 4.77 -6.27
C LYS A 13 11.11 3.55 -5.38
N ALA A 14 9.87 3.07 -5.19
CA ALA A 14 9.61 1.85 -4.44
C ALA A 14 10.26 0.62 -5.09
N LEU A 15 10.23 0.47 -6.41
CA LEU A 15 10.94 -0.61 -7.12
C LEU A 15 12.44 -0.58 -6.82
N VAL A 16 13.08 0.59 -6.89
CA VAL A 16 14.52 0.72 -6.58
C VAL A 16 14.82 0.28 -5.14
N GLU A 17 13.98 0.65 -4.19
CA GLU A 17 14.13 0.25 -2.79
C GLU A 17 13.88 -1.25 -2.58
N LEU A 18 12.87 -1.84 -3.24
CA LEU A 18 12.64 -3.28 -3.21
C LEU A 18 13.80 -4.06 -3.83
N ASP A 19 14.38 -3.57 -4.94
CA ASP A 19 15.56 -4.16 -5.56
C ASP A 19 16.79 -4.08 -4.64
N ARG A 20 16.94 -3.00 -3.87
CA ARG A 20 17.98 -2.88 -2.84
C ARG A 20 17.77 -3.83 -1.67
N SER A 21 16.52 -4.04 -1.25
CA SER A 21 16.20 -4.86 -0.09
C SER A 21 16.14 -6.37 -0.38
N PHE A 22 15.74 -6.78 -1.59
CA PHE A 22 15.57 -8.19 -1.96
C PHE A 22 16.54 -8.68 -3.03
N GLY A 23 17.20 -7.77 -3.75
CA GLY A 23 17.80 -8.09 -5.04
C GLY A 23 16.75 -8.14 -6.17
N ARG A 24 17.18 -7.86 -7.40
CA ARG A 24 16.27 -7.71 -8.55
C ARG A 24 15.36 -8.92 -8.76
N TYR A 25 15.90 -10.14 -8.71
CA TYR A 25 15.13 -11.36 -8.96
C TYR A 25 13.97 -11.53 -7.96
N ASP A 26 14.26 -11.48 -6.66
CA ASP A 26 13.24 -11.69 -5.62
C ASP A 26 12.28 -10.52 -5.51
N SER A 27 12.74 -9.28 -5.73
CA SER A 27 11.86 -8.11 -5.86
C SER A 27 10.81 -8.30 -6.96
N GLY A 28 11.21 -8.84 -8.12
CA GLY A 28 10.26 -9.16 -9.19
C GLY A 28 9.21 -10.19 -8.79
N ARG A 29 9.61 -11.24 -8.06
CA ARG A 29 8.68 -12.26 -7.55
C ARG A 29 7.72 -11.73 -6.50
N VAL A 30 8.18 -10.79 -5.67
CA VAL A 30 7.36 -10.12 -4.67
C VAL A 30 6.36 -9.19 -5.36
N ILE A 31 6.80 -8.34 -6.29
CA ILE A 31 5.91 -7.44 -7.04
C ILE A 31 4.85 -8.23 -7.81
N SER A 32 5.24 -9.32 -8.47
CA SER A 32 4.30 -10.16 -9.23
C SER A 32 3.34 -10.98 -8.35
N GLY A 33 3.45 -10.90 -7.02
CA GLY A 33 2.60 -11.66 -6.08
C GLY A 33 3.00 -13.14 -5.90
N ASN A 34 4.12 -13.58 -6.48
CA ASN A 34 4.57 -14.98 -6.47
C ASN A 34 5.36 -15.35 -5.20
N LYS A 35 5.64 -14.39 -4.31
CA LYS A 35 6.40 -14.61 -3.07
C LYS A 35 5.86 -13.74 -1.95
N VAL A 36 5.52 -14.34 -0.81
CA VAL A 36 5.35 -13.61 0.47
C VAL A 36 6.73 -13.54 1.13
N PRO A 37 7.34 -12.36 1.26
CA PRO A 37 8.68 -12.25 1.80
C PRO A 37 8.73 -12.55 3.30
N SER A 38 9.79 -13.23 3.72
CA SER A 38 10.17 -13.44 5.10
C SER A 38 11.42 -12.63 5.46
N TYR A 39 11.73 -12.53 6.75
CA TYR A 39 12.96 -11.88 7.25
C TYR A 39 14.26 -12.40 6.61
N LYS A 40 14.28 -13.67 6.16
CA LYS A 40 15.45 -14.27 5.51
C LYS A 40 15.63 -13.82 4.07
N ASP A 41 14.57 -13.30 3.45
CA ASP A 41 14.59 -12.85 2.06
C ASP A 41 15.07 -11.41 1.94
N VAL A 42 14.96 -10.62 3.01
CA VAL A 42 15.48 -9.24 3.06
C VAL A 42 16.98 -9.27 3.35
N ILE A 43 17.78 -8.59 2.53
CA ILE A 43 19.25 -8.58 2.60
C ILE A 43 19.74 -8.13 3.99
N ASP A 44 19.26 -7.00 4.47
CA ASP A 44 19.60 -6.47 5.80
C ASP A 44 18.77 -7.11 6.93
N ARG A 45 17.93 -8.08 6.55
CA ARG A 45 16.98 -8.72 7.43
C ARG A 45 16.10 -7.69 8.16
N GLU A 46 15.53 -6.76 7.41
CA GLU A 46 14.45 -5.91 7.94
C GLU A 46 13.20 -6.78 8.14
N ASP A 47 12.38 -6.44 9.13
CA ASP A 47 11.05 -7.05 9.25
C ASP A 47 10.20 -6.76 7.99
N PRO A 48 9.56 -7.78 7.36
CA PRO A 48 8.80 -7.57 6.13
C PRO A 48 7.63 -6.59 6.26
N LEU A 49 6.99 -6.51 7.43
CA LEU A 49 5.92 -5.53 7.65
C LEU A 49 6.50 -4.12 7.67
N ARG A 50 7.62 -3.91 8.40
CA ARG A 50 8.33 -2.64 8.43
C ARG A 50 8.80 -2.19 7.05
N LEU A 51 9.35 -3.10 6.25
CA LEU A 51 9.74 -2.83 4.87
C LEU A 51 8.53 -2.45 4.00
N THR A 52 7.41 -3.17 4.15
CA THR A 52 6.15 -2.87 3.44
C THR A 52 5.65 -1.47 3.78
N GLN A 53 5.66 -1.10 5.07
CA GLN A 53 5.27 0.22 5.50
C GLN A 53 6.17 1.31 4.92
N ARG A 54 7.49 1.15 5.07
CA ARG A 54 8.48 2.13 4.63
C ARG A 54 8.46 2.37 3.13
N VAL A 55 8.34 1.31 2.33
CA VAL A 55 8.55 1.37 0.87
C VAL A 55 7.23 1.51 0.09
N LEU A 56 6.16 0.85 0.52
CA LEU A 56 4.91 0.78 -0.25
C LEU A 56 3.77 1.59 0.35
N VAL A 57 3.67 1.70 1.67
CA VAL A 57 2.51 2.33 2.32
C VAL A 57 2.76 3.79 2.66
N ASN A 58 3.81 4.10 3.42
CA ASN A 58 4.04 5.46 3.92
C ASN A 58 4.19 6.49 2.80
N PRO A 59 4.94 6.23 1.70
CA PRO A 59 5.03 7.19 0.61
C PRO A 59 3.66 7.44 -0.05
N VAL A 60 2.87 6.39 -0.26
CA VAL A 60 1.51 6.52 -0.85
C VAL A 60 0.61 7.30 0.10
N MET A 61 0.64 7.00 1.40
CA MET A 61 -0.14 7.73 2.41
C MET A 61 0.26 9.21 2.47
N GLU A 62 1.55 9.53 2.42
CA GLU A 62 2.04 10.90 2.35
C GLU A 62 1.51 11.61 1.10
N TYR A 63 1.62 10.97 -0.05
CA TYR A 63 1.11 11.49 -1.32
C TYR A 63 -0.41 11.77 -1.29
N LEU A 64 -1.18 10.88 -0.66
CA LEU A 64 -2.63 11.02 -0.49
C LEU A 64 -3.05 12.09 0.55
N GLY A 65 -2.08 12.75 1.22
CA GLY A 65 -2.33 13.80 2.20
C GLY A 65 -2.46 13.31 3.65
N TYR A 66 -1.95 12.11 3.96
CA TYR A 66 -1.94 11.49 5.29
C TYR A 66 -0.56 11.48 5.96
N ALA A 67 0.29 12.47 5.65
CA ALA A 67 1.68 12.56 6.10
C ALA A 67 1.92 12.43 7.62
N SER A 68 0.90 12.51 8.49
CA SER A 68 1.05 12.28 9.94
C SER A 68 0.90 10.82 10.38
N MET A 69 0.80 9.84 9.47
CA MET A 69 0.76 8.40 9.82
C MET A 69 2.16 7.77 9.89
N PHE A 70 3.05 8.29 10.74
CA PHE A 70 4.31 7.63 11.04
C PHE A 70 4.24 6.99 12.44
N SER A 71 3.86 5.71 12.52
CA SER A 71 4.30 4.89 13.65
C SER A 71 4.56 3.48 13.18
N GLY A 72 5.80 3.02 13.34
CA GLY A 72 6.33 1.75 12.88
C GLY A 72 5.81 0.53 13.62
N ASP A 73 4.58 0.57 14.09
CA ASP A 73 3.86 -0.61 14.56
C ASP A 73 2.37 -0.37 14.44
N VAL A 74 1.70 -1.47 14.13
CA VAL A 74 0.27 -1.67 14.22
C VAL A 74 -0.27 -0.95 15.48
N PHE A 75 -1.03 0.14 15.31
CA PHE A 75 -2.04 0.73 16.21
C PHE A 75 -2.06 2.27 16.32
N CYS A 76 -1.01 3.03 15.98
CA CYS A 76 -0.95 4.45 16.41
C CYS A 76 -0.57 5.50 15.35
N GLY A 77 -0.64 5.17 14.07
CA GLY A 77 -0.68 6.20 13.02
C GLY A 77 -2.06 6.84 12.97
N LYS A 78 -2.39 7.74 13.90
CA LYS A 78 -3.70 8.41 13.90
C LYS A 78 -3.61 9.73 13.14
N VAL A 79 -4.13 9.75 11.91
CA VAL A 79 -4.69 11.00 11.37
C VAL A 79 -6.09 11.11 11.99
N PRO A 80 -6.48 12.26 12.57
CA PRO A 80 -7.82 12.43 13.12
C PRO A 80 -8.89 11.98 12.11
N GLY A 81 -9.74 11.04 12.53
CA GLY A 81 -10.84 10.53 11.72
C GLY A 81 -10.54 9.35 10.80
N ILE A 82 -9.32 8.79 10.80
CA ILE A 82 -9.00 7.61 9.99
C ILE A 82 -8.05 6.65 10.71
N SER A 83 -8.36 5.36 10.65
CA SER A 83 -7.49 4.27 11.16
C SER A 83 -6.75 3.57 10.03
N LEU A 84 -5.52 3.10 10.26
CA LEU A 84 -4.74 2.34 9.27
C LEU A 84 -4.32 0.98 9.86
N ALA A 85 -4.48 -0.08 9.07
CA ALA A 85 -3.90 -1.39 9.38
C ALA A 85 -3.12 -1.92 8.18
N THR A 86 -1.87 -2.30 8.43
CA THR A 86 -0.97 -2.83 7.40
C THR A 86 -0.57 -4.27 7.73
N VAL A 87 -0.55 -5.14 6.73
CA VAL A 87 0.14 -6.45 6.77
C VAL A 87 1.37 -6.39 5.85
N SER A 88 2.29 -7.34 6.01
CA SER A 88 3.41 -7.48 5.07
C SER A 88 2.90 -7.75 3.66
N MET A 89 3.62 -7.24 2.66
CA MET A 89 3.28 -7.39 1.24
C MET A 89 2.98 -8.84 0.85
N ASN A 90 1.95 -9.02 0.02
CA ASN A 90 1.39 -10.31 -0.41
C ASN A 90 0.76 -11.18 0.69
N SER A 91 0.73 -10.74 1.95
CA SER A 91 0.00 -11.44 3.01
C SER A 91 -1.51 -11.35 2.81
N VAL A 92 -2.28 -12.18 3.52
CA VAL A 92 -3.75 -12.16 3.43
C VAL A 92 -4.30 -10.86 4.00
N LEU A 93 -5.01 -10.09 3.16
CA LEU A 93 -5.51 -8.75 3.52
C LEU A 93 -6.59 -8.79 4.61
N SER A 94 -7.31 -9.90 4.78
CA SER A 94 -8.36 -10.05 5.79
C SER A 94 -7.86 -9.78 7.22
N SER A 95 -6.59 -10.07 7.51
CA SER A 95 -5.96 -9.75 8.80
C SER A 95 -5.83 -8.23 9.04
N ALA A 96 -5.47 -7.45 8.00
CA ALA A 96 -5.51 -6.00 8.09
C ALA A 96 -6.96 -5.49 8.20
N SER A 97 -7.89 -6.04 7.43
CA SER A 97 -9.30 -5.63 7.46
C SER A 97 -9.94 -5.81 8.84
N SER A 98 -9.70 -6.93 9.52
CA SER A 98 -10.20 -7.13 10.88
C SER A 98 -9.57 -6.15 11.89
N ARG A 99 -8.26 -5.91 11.79
CA ARG A 99 -7.56 -4.97 12.68
C ARG A 99 -8.00 -3.53 12.47
N VAL A 100 -8.27 -3.10 11.22
CA VAL A 100 -8.75 -1.74 10.98
C VAL A 100 -10.13 -1.53 11.59
N PHE A 101 -11.03 -2.52 11.57
CA PHE A 101 -12.33 -2.40 12.24
C PHE A 101 -12.20 -2.26 13.76
N SER A 102 -11.30 -3.02 14.39
CA SER A 102 -11.00 -2.86 15.82
C SER A 102 -10.45 -1.48 16.13
N ALA A 103 -9.51 -0.97 15.32
CA ALA A 103 -8.96 0.37 15.48
C ALA A 103 -10.02 1.46 15.29
N MET A 104 -10.86 1.33 14.25
CA MET A 104 -11.97 2.24 14.03
C MET A 104 -12.90 2.29 15.24
N ASN A 105 -13.23 1.14 15.83
CA ASN A 105 -14.07 1.05 17.02
C ASN A 105 -13.44 1.74 18.23
N ALA A 106 -12.17 1.46 18.50
CA ALA A 106 -11.43 2.06 19.61
C ALA A 106 -11.30 3.59 19.48
N ASP A 107 -11.09 4.08 18.27
CA ASP A 107 -10.80 5.49 18.00
C ASP A 107 -12.03 6.30 17.60
N HIS A 108 -13.20 5.67 17.54
CA HIS A 108 -14.41 6.23 16.94
C HIS A 108 -14.18 6.82 15.54
N ALA A 109 -13.24 6.24 14.78
CA ALA A 109 -12.89 6.74 13.45
C ALA A 109 -14.04 6.44 12.45
N PRO A 110 -14.49 7.44 11.66
CA PRO A 110 -15.48 7.24 10.61
C PRO A 110 -14.95 6.43 9.42
N MET A 111 -13.63 6.42 9.21
CA MET A 111 -12.99 5.73 8.09
C MET A 111 -11.81 4.88 8.54
N GLY A 112 -11.43 3.91 7.71
CA GLY A 112 -10.22 3.13 7.91
C GLY A 112 -9.63 2.64 6.60
N ILE A 113 -8.32 2.39 6.57
CA ILE A 113 -7.61 1.80 5.44
C ILE A 113 -6.96 0.50 5.90
N ALA A 114 -7.16 -0.56 5.12
CA ALA A 114 -6.42 -1.81 5.26
C ALA A 114 -5.57 -2.05 4.01
N THR A 115 -4.28 -2.38 4.17
CA THR A 115 -3.39 -2.55 3.02
C THR A 115 -2.25 -3.55 3.26
N ASP A 116 -1.73 -4.12 2.17
CA ASP A 116 -0.45 -4.84 2.13
C ASP A 116 0.60 -4.08 1.29
N GLY A 117 0.36 -2.81 0.97
CA GLY A 117 1.19 -1.98 0.08
C GLY A 117 0.79 -2.07 -1.41
N PHE A 118 0.27 -3.20 -1.87
CA PHE A 118 -0.22 -3.36 -3.25
C PHE A 118 -1.73 -3.23 -3.33
N ARG A 119 -2.44 -3.92 -2.44
CA ARG A 119 -3.91 -3.90 -2.33
C ARG A 119 -4.32 -2.95 -1.22
N TRP A 120 -5.36 -2.17 -1.49
CA TRP A 120 -5.85 -1.12 -0.62
C TRP A 120 -7.35 -1.28 -0.47
N ALA A 121 -7.84 -1.31 0.77
CA ALA A 121 -9.26 -1.43 1.08
C ALA A 121 -9.69 -0.25 1.95
N LEU A 122 -10.75 0.45 1.54
CA LEU A 122 -11.37 1.52 2.30
C LEU A 122 -12.53 0.95 3.12
N ALA A 123 -12.46 1.18 4.42
CA ALA A 123 -13.51 0.90 5.39
C ALA A 123 -14.25 2.19 5.76
N VAL A 124 -15.56 2.10 5.90
CA VAL A 124 -16.40 3.20 6.40
C VAL A 124 -17.30 2.70 7.53
N ARG A 125 -17.54 3.58 8.50
CA ARG A 125 -18.54 3.36 9.55
C ARG A 125 -19.92 3.76 9.03
N ARG A 126 -20.91 2.88 9.19
CA ARG A 126 -22.33 3.18 8.99
C ARG A 126 -23.10 2.80 10.25
N GLY A 127 -23.48 3.82 11.03
CA GLY A 127 -24.05 3.60 12.37
C GLY A 127 -23.04 2.89 13.27
N CYS A 128 -23.41 1.72 13.78
CA CYS A 128 -22.56 0.89 14.65
C CYS A 128 -21.74 -0.17 13.89
N VAL A 129 -21.82 -0.22 12.56
CA VAL A 129 -21.18 -1.28 11.75
C VAL A 129 -20.08 -0.69 10.88
N ASN A 130 -18.90 -1.31 10.91
CA ASN A 130 -17.80 -1.02 9.98
C ASN A 130 -17.85 -1.99 8.81
N ARG A 131 -17.63 -1.49 7.59
CA ARG A 131 -17.64 -2.31 6.37
C ARG A 131 -16.64 -1.81 5.35
N ILE A 132 -16.07 -2.73 4.56
CA ILE A 132 -15.29 -2.37 3.38
C ILE A 132 -16.24 -1.86 2.30
N CYS A 133 -15.97 -0.69 1.71
CA CYS A 133 -16.78 -0.07 0.67
C CYS A 133 -16.06 0.09 -0.67
N ALA A 134 -14.73 0.03 -0.68
CA ALA A 134 -13.94 0.05 -1.90
C ALA A 134 -12.66 -0.78 -1.72
N MET A 135 -12.19 -1.33 -2.84
CA MET A 135 -10.91 -2.03 -2.92
C MET A 135 -10.22 -1.65 -4.23
N SER A 136 -8.90 -1.47 -4.18
CA SER A 136 -8.07 -1.20 -5.35
C SER A 136 -6.79 -2.03 -5.26
N ASP A 137 -6.34 -2.55 -6.40
CA ASP A 137 -5.05 -3.23 -6.51
C ASP A 137 -4.12 -2.39 -7.39
N LEU A 138 -3.03 -1.90 -6.79
CA LEU A 138 -2.01 -1.12 -7.48
C LEU A 138 -0.93 -2.00 -8.11
N ARG A 139 -0.92 -3.32 -7.85
CA ARG A 139 0.09 -4.25 -8.36
C ARG A 139 0.29 -4.15 -9.88
N PRO A 140 -0.75 -4.02 -10.74
CA PRO A 140 -0.54 -3.90 -12.18
C PRO A 140 0.40 -2.74 -12.55
N TYR A 141 0.28 -1.60 -11.88
CA TYR A 141 1.15 -0.45 -12.12
C TYR A 141 2.59 -0.69 -11.63
N TYR A 142 2.78 -1.43 -10.53
CA TYR A 142 4.11 -1.86 -10.14
C TYR A 142 4.73 -2.85 -11.14
N ILE A 143 3.92 -3.73 -11.75
CA ILE A 143 4.36 -4.64 -12.82
C ILE A 143 4.71 -3.85 -14.09
N GLU A 144 3.90 -2.87 -14.49
CA GLU A 144 4.23 -1.96 -15.59
C GLU A 144 5.61 -1.31 -15.37
N ILE A 145 5.86 -0.77 -14.17
CA ILE A 145 7.14 -0.13 -13.83
C ILE A 145 8.28 -1.16 -13.81
N LEU A 146 8.04 -2.35 -13.27
CA LEU A 146 8.98 -3.47 -13.29
C LEU A 146 9.38 -3.84 -14.71
N ASP A 147 8.39 -3.95 -15.61
CA ASP A 147 8.60 -4.35 -16.98
C ASP A 147 9.34 -3.28 -17.76
N ARG A 148 9.02 -1.99 -17.54
CA ARG A 148 9.76 -0.86 -18.13
C ARG A 148 11.23 -0.83 -17.72
N ASP A 149 11.55 -1.21 -16.48
CA ASP A 149 12.93 -1.25 -15.97
C ASP A 149 13.73 -2.44 -16.53
N ARG A 150 13.06 -3.56 -16.80
CA ARG A 150 13.73 -4.86 -17.05
C ARG A 150 13.63 -5.36 -18.48
N PHE A 151 12.59 -4.98 -19.19
CA PHE A 151 12.30 -5.44 -20.55
C PHE A 151 12.28 -4.26 -21.51
N ARG A 152 12.47 -4.57 -22.80
CA ARG A 152 12.47 -3.55 -23.87
C ARG A 152 11.07 -3.01 -24.17
N GLU A 153 10.06 -3.82 -23.91
CA GLU A 153 8.65 -3.49 -24.11
C GLU A 153 7.93 -3.76 -22.79
N ALA A 154 7.07 -2.83 -22.40
CA ALA A 154 6.26 -2.93 -21.21
C ALA A 154 4.81 -2.61 -21.55
N TYR A 155 3.91 -3.40 -20.99
CA TYR A 155 2.49 -3.11 -21.11
C TYR A 155 2.16 -1.88 -20.26
N VAL A 156 1.49 -0.90 -20.86
CA VAL A 156 1.03 0.30 -20.18
C VAL A 156 -0.34 0.02 -19.58
N GLU A 157 -0.45 0.15 -18.26
CA GLU A 157 -1.73 -0.03 -17.59
C GLU A 157 -2.65 1.17 -17.79
N ASP A 158 -3.95 0.90 -17.85
CA ASP A 158 -4.98 1.92 -18.01
C ASP A 158 -4.99 2.86 -16.78
N ASP A 159 -4.93 4.15 -17.04
CA ASP A 159 -4.98 5.21 -16.04
C ASP A 159 -6.30 5.27 -15.27
N LYS A 160 -7.37 4.67 -15.79
CA LYS A 160 -8.69 4.71 -15.16
C LYS A 160 -8.68 4.18 -13.73
N ALA A 161 -8.13 2.99 -13.48
CA ALA A 161 -8.15 2.40 -12.14
C ALA A 161 -7.22 3.14 -11.16
N LEU A 162 -6.10 3.72 -11.64
CA LEU A 162 -5.24 4.58 -10.84
C LEU A 162 -5.95 5.89 -10.48
N SER A 163 -6.69 6.46 -11.43
CA SER A 163 -7.50 7.67 -11.20
C SER A 163 -8.62 7.41 -10.21
N GLU A 164 -9.31 6.26 -10.30
CA GLU A 164 -10.32 5.83 -9.34
C GLU A 164 -9.72 5.62 -7.95
N PHE A 165 -8.54 4.98 -7.85
CA PHE A 165 -7.82 4.86 -6.58
C PHE A 165 -7.57 6.24 -5.95
N LEU A 166 -7.05 7.19 -6.73
CA LEU A 166 -6.78 8.53 -6.24
C LEU A 166 -8.06 9.25 -5.80
N GLN A 167 -9.16 9.11 -6.53
CA GLN A 167 -10.45 9.70 -6.14
C GLN A 167 -10.99 9.12 -4.82
N ILE A 168 -10.81 7.82 -4.59
CA ILE A 168 -11.33 7.13 -3.41
C ILE A 168 -10.48 7.42 -2.17
N PHE A 169 -9.17 7.41 -2.32
CA PHE A 169 -8.24 7.41 -1.19
C PHE A 169 -7.57 8.77 -0.92
N THR A 170 -7.67 9.76 -1.81
CA THR A 170 -7.12 11.09 -1.52
C THR A 170 -7.94 11.74 -0.40
N LYS A 171 -7.26 12.29 0.59
CA LYS A 171 -7.90 13.13 1.60
C LYS A 171 -8.48 14.36 0.90
N SER A 172 -9.80 14.45 0.77
CA SER A 172 -10.48 15.67 0.33
C SER A 172 -9.94 16.83 1.18
N ARG A 173 -9.31 17.81 0.52
CA ARG A 173 -8.80 19.02 1.17
C ARG A 173 -9.93 19.84 1.74
#